data_AF-A0A5U2FBW3-F1
#
_entry.id   AF-A0A5U2FBW3-F1
#
_cell.length_a   1.000
_cell.length_b   1.000
_cell.length_c   1.000
_cell.angle_alpha   90.00
_cell.angle_beta   90.00
_cell.angle_gamma   90.00
#
_symmetry.space_group_name_H-M   'P 1'
#
loop_
_entity.id
_entity.type
_entity.pdbx_description
1 polymer ?
#
loop_
_entity_poly.entity_id
_entity_poly.type
_entity_poly.pdbx_seq_one_letter_code
_entity_poly.pdbx_strand_id
1 'polypeptide(L)'
;MDAHRNELLAGAIPFGVDFVPVVGDIKSFAEAKSAIDYLAAMAGLIPVAGDAAGKAIKAAETALKKGDVAEASKLINKASDEIQAVKALDVGSYKELKDRSVVGDGLEHDHIPSFAAIRQAKENELGRKLTPAEEKKLYNNATAIEVPKDVHQAGPTYGGKNTSSQVKQDAINLCGAECRDTDALRKNMLERGYDPKLVDDAIRQLKERNSQIGVTK
;
A
#
# COMPACT_ATOMS: atom_id res chain seq x y z
N MET A 1 19.70 -39.94 -5.46
CA MET A 1 20.39 -38.80 -6.11
C MET A 1 19.28 -37.88 -6.57
N ASP A 2 18.82 -37.06 -5.62
CA ASP A 2 17.60 -36.28 -5.76
C ASP A 2 17.99 -34.91 -6.28
N ALA A 3 17.95 -34.78 -7.60
CA ALA A 3 17.92 -33.48 -8.26
C ALA A 3 16.60 -32.79 -7.89
N HIS A 4 16.61 -31.45 -7.91
CA HIS A 4 15.45 -30.54 -7.77
C HIS A 4 15.13 -29.96 -6.38
N ARG A 5 16.14 -29.67 -5.54
CA ARG A 5 15.95 -28.79 -4.36
C ARG A 5 16.44 -27.34 -4.54
N ASN A 6 17.00 -26.98 -5.71
CA ASN A 6 17.68 -25.69 -5.92
C ASN A 6 17.25 -24.95 -7.19
N GLU A 7 15.95 -24.76 -7.40
CA GLU A 7 15.45 -23.81 -8.42
C GLU A 7 14.38 -22.83 -7.88
N LEU A 8 14.33 -22.62 -6.56
CA LEU A 8 13.46 -21.60 -5.95
C LEU A 8 14.21 -20.33 -5.55
N LEU A 9 15.34 -20.03 -6.21
CA LEU A 9 16.21 -18.87 -5.91
C LEU A 9 16.70 -18.14 -7.17
N ALA A 10 16.05 -18.33 -8.32
CA ALA A 10 16.41 -17.64 -9.56
C ALA A 10 15.27 -16.76 -10.05
N GLY A 11 15.31 -15.47 -9.71
CA GLY A 11 14.45 -14.44 -10.28
C GLY A 11 14.04 -13.41 -9.23
N ALA A 12 14.57 -12.20 -9.34
CA ALA A 12 14.17 -11.06 -8.53
C ALA A 12 12.64 -10.85 -8.57
N ILE A 13 11.98 -10.77 -7.42
CA ILE A 13 10.59 -10.30 -7.31
C ILE A 13 10.61 -9.05 -6.42
N PRO A 14 10.57 -7.84 -7.00
CA PRO A 14 10.08 -6.69 -6.25
C PRO A 14 8.57 -6.93 -6.03
N PHE A 15 8.07 -6.66 -4.82
CA PHE A 15 6.69 -6.91 -4.35
C PHE A 15 6.38 -8.37 -3.92
N GLY A 16 6.78 -8.70 -2.68
CA GLY A 16 6.47 -9.97 -2.02
C GLY A 16 5.05 -10.03 -1.43
N VAL A 17 4.02 -9.97 -2.28
CA VAL A 17 2.61 -10.19 -1.89
C VAL A 17 1.93 -11.37 -2.60
N ASP A 18 2.50 -11.89 -3.69
CA ASP A 18 1.91 -13.01 -4.45
C ASP A 18 2.05 -14.39 -3.78
N PHE A 19 2.61 -14.44 -2.55
CA PHE A 19 2.79 -15.70 -1.82
C PHE A 19 2.35 -15.63 -0.36
N VAL A 20 1.43 -14.73 0.00
CA VAL A 20 0.67 -14.97 1.24
C VAL A 20 -0.42 -15.98 0.88
N PRO A 21 -0.32 -17.26 1.26
CA PRO A 21 -1.39 -18.20 0.97
C PRO A 21 -2.68 -17.61 1.55
N VAL A 22 -3.73 -17.51 0.72
CA VAL A 22 -5.08 -17.52 1.26
C VAL A 22 -5.19 -18.90 1.90
N VAL A 23 -4.90 -18.94 3.20
CA VAL A 23 -4.87 -20.18 3.94
C VAL A 23 -6.33 -20.62 4.02
N GLY A 24 -6.74 -21.49 3.10
CA GLY A 24 -7.97 -22.27 3.24
C GLY A 24 -7.89 -23.09 4.53
N ASP A 25 -8.95 -23.84 4.86
CA ASP A 25 -8.99 -24.61 6.11
C ASP A 25 -7.70 -25.42 6.32
N ILE A 26 -6.90 -25.06 7.33
CA ILE A 26 -5.70 -25.80 7.70
C ILE A 26 -6.15 -27.09 8.37
N LYS A 27 -5.76 -28.23 7.82
CA LYS A 27 -6.27 -29.54 8.26
C LYS A 27 -5.25 -30.32 9.07
N SER A 28 -3.99 -29.89 9.08
CA SER A 28 -2.93 -30.59 9.79
C SER A 28 -2.04 -29.66 10.61
N PHE A 29 -1.44 -30.21 11.65
CA PHE A 29 -0.48 -29.50 12.50
C PHE A 29 0.74 -29.01 11.70
N ALA A 30 1.20 -29.81 10.73
CA ALA A 30 2.35 -29.48 9.90
C ALA A 30 2.08 -28.27 9.00
N GLU A 31 0.90 -28.21 8.38
CA GLU A 31 0.46 -27.04 7.60
C GLU A 31 0.39 -25.79 8.47
N ALA A 32 -0.21 -25.88 9.66
CA ALA A 32 -0.33 -24.74 10.58
C ALA A 32 1.04 -24.22 11.00
N LYS A 33 1.98 -25.12 11.32
CA LYS A 33 3.34 -24.75 11.68
C LYS A 33 4.06 -24.04 10.54
N SER A 34 3.96 -24.56 9.31
CA SER A 34 4.58 -23.95 8.14
C SER A 34 4.02 -22.55 7.86
N ALA A 35 2.71 -22.35 8.02
CA ALA A 35 2.08 -21.06 7.79
C ALA A 35 2.52 -20.02 8.83
N ILE A 36 2.60 -20.40 10.11
CA ILE A 36 3.12 -19.52 11.18
C ILE A 36 4.56 -19.10 10.90
N ASP A 37 5.43 -20.06 10.58
CA ASP A 37 6.85 -19.79 10.33
C ASP A 37 7.03 -18.83 9.13
N TYR A 38 6.20 -18.97 8.08
CA TYR A 38 6.18 -18.04 6.94
C TYR A 38 5.68 -16.64 7.32
N LEU A 39 4.55 -16.53 8.02
CA LEU A 39 3.99 -15.25 8.44
C LEU A 39 4.92 -14.50 9.40
N ALA A 40 5.63 -15.21 10.29
CA ALA A 40 6.61 -14.62 11.19
C ALA A 40 7.79 -14.00 10.41
N ALA A 41 8.26 -14.65 9.34
CA ALA A 41 9.30 -14.10 8.48
C ALA A 41 8.84 -12.82 7.76
N MET A 42 7.58 -12.78 7.31
CA MET A 42 7.00 -11.60 6.64
C MET A 42 6.74 -10.44 7.61
N ALA A 43 6.28 -10.73 8.83
CA ALA A 43 6.04 -9.70 9.85
C ALA A 43 7.31 -8.90 10.21
N GLY A 44 8.48 -9.53 10.12
CA GLY A 44 9.78 -8.84 10.31
C GLY A 44 10.13 -7.81 9.22
N LEU A 45 9.46 -7.87 8.07
CA LEU A 45 9.69 -6.97 6.92
C LEU A 45 8.74 -5.76 6.91
N ILE A 46 7.66 -5.76 7.70
CA ILE A 46 6.62 -4.71 7.68
C ILE A 46 6.62 -3.97 9.02
N PRO A 47 7.32 -2.81 9.14
CA PRO A 47 7.54 -2.12 10.42
C PRO A 47 6.26 -1.71 11.15
N VAL A 48 5.19 -1.42 10.40
CA VAL A 48 3.92 -0.88 10.92
C VAL A 48 2.90 -1.98 11.27
N ALA A 49 3.08 -3.20 10.74
CA ALA A 49 2.15 -4.33 10.94
C ALA A 49 2.42 -5.17 12.20
N GLY A 50 3.62 -5.01 12.77
CA GLY A 50 4.21 -6.01 13.67
C GLY A 50 3.36 -6.33 14.90
N ASP A 51 2.58 -5.37 15.40
CA ASP A 51 1.90 -5.53 16.69
C ASP A 51 0.61 -6.37 16.60
N ALA A 52 -0.29 -6.09 15.66
CA ALA A 52 -1.55 -6.83 15.52
C ALA A 52 -1.31 -8.21 14.89
N ALA A 53 -0.60 -8.26 13.77
CA ALA A 53 -0.22 -9.51 13.12
C ALA A 53 0.67 -10.35 14.04
N GLY A 54 1.67 -9.77 14.70
CA GLY A 54 2.55 -10.49 15.63
C GLY A 54 1.83 -11.05 16.85
N LYS A 55 0.79 -10.37 17.38
CA LYS A 55 -0.08 -10.93 18.43
C LYS A 55 -0.88 -12.12 17.91
N ALA A 56 -1.43 -12.04 16.71
CA ALA A 56 -2.17 -13.15 16.10
C ALA A 56 -1.26 -14.36 15.84
N ILE A 57 -0.04 -14.15 15.34
CA ILE A 57 0.98 -15.21 15.14
C ILE A 57 1.33 -15.89 16.47
N LYS A 58 1.62 -15.13 17.53
CA LYS A 58 1.92 -15.69 18.87
C LYS A 58 0.75 -16.48 19.46
N ALA A 59 -0.48 -16.01 19.24
CA ALA A 59 -1.67 -16.71 19.67
C ALA A 59 -1.84 -18.02 18.89
N ALA A 60 -1.61 -18.01 17.57
CA ALA A 60 -1.67 -19.19 16.71
C ALA A 60 -0.65 -20.26 17.15
N GLU A 61 0.60 -19.86 17.45
CA GLU A 61 1.61 -20.77 18.01
C GLU A 61 1.15 -21.42 19.31
N THR A 62 0.47 -20.66 20.17
CA THR A 62 -0.02 -21.14 21.45
C THR A 62 -1.17 -22.13 21.29
N ALA A 63 -2.11 -21.86 20.38
CA ALA A 63 -3.19 -22.79 20.03
C ALA A 63 -2.63 -24.08 19.43
N LEU A 64 -1.65 -23.96 18.53
CA LEU A 64 -1.01 -25.11 17.90
C LEU A 64 -0.27 -25.97 18.93
N LYS A 65 0.48 -25.38 19.88
CA LYS A 65 1.13 -26.11 20.99
C LYS A 65 0.15 -26.90 21.86
N LYS A 66 -1.13 -26.51 21.90
CA LYS A 66 -2.20 -27.22 22.62
C LYS A 66 -2.90 -28.29 21.77
N GLY A 67 -2.50 -28.46 20.51
CA GLY A 67 -3.15 -29.36 19.55
C GLY A 67 -4.44 -28.81 18.95
N ASP A 68 -4.78 -27.54 19.20
CA ASP A 68 -5.99 -26.90 18.67
C ASP A 68 -5.73 -26.34 17.28
N VAL A 69 -5.79 -27.22 16.28
CA VAL A 69 -5.55 -26.87 14.87
C VAL A 69 -6.63 -25.93 14.34
N ALA A 70 -7.87 -26.05 14.82
CA ALA A 70 -8.98 -25.21 14.38
C ALA A 70 -8.78 -23.75 14.81
N GLU A 71 -8.44 -23.52 16.09
CA GLU A 71 -8.16 -22.17 16.57
C GLU A 71 -6.85 -21.61 15.97
N ALA A 72 -5.83 -22.45 15.80
CA ALA A 72 -4.60 -22.04 15.10
C ALA A 72 -4.89 -21.58 13.66
N SER A 73 -5.72 -22.33 12.91
CA SER A 73 -6.14 -21.96 11.55
C SER A 73 -6.82 -20.59 11.51
N LYS A 74 -7.74 -20.33 12.44
CA LYS A 74 -8.45 -19.04 12.52
C LYS A 74 -7.49 -17.88 12.81
N LEU A 75 -6.53 -18.07 13.72
CA LEU A 75 -5.56 -17.05 14.09
C LEU A 75 -4.50 -16.80 13.00
N ILE A 76 -4.14 -17.84 12.24
CA ILE A 76 -3.29 -17.72 11.04
C ILE A 76 -3.99 -16.89 9.98
N ASN A 77 -5.27 -17.15 9.71
CA ASN A 77 -6.04 -16.36 8.74
C ASN A 77 -6.13 -14.90 9.18
N LYS A 78 -6.40 -14.65 10.47
CA LYS A 78 -6.36 -13.29 11.02
C LYS A 78 -4.99 -12.62 10.82
N ALA A 79 -3.90 -13.32 11.15
CA ALA A 79 -2.56 -12.77 10.94
C ALA A 79 -2.25 -12.46 9.47
N SER A 80 -2.71 -13.34 8.57
CA SER A 80 -2.61 -13.15 7.12
C SER A 80 -3.39 -11.91 6.66
N ASP A 81 -4.63 -11.75 7.10
CA ASP A 81 -5.48 -10.60 6.76
C ASP A 81 -4.83 -9.28 7.22
N GLU A 82 -4.30 -9.25 8.44
CA GLU A 82 -3.59 -8.08 9.01
C GLU A 82 -2.29 -7.76 8.24
N ILE A 83 -1.63 -8.77 7.67
CA ILE A 83 -0.45 -8.58 6.82
C ILE A 83 -0.84 -8.03 5.46
N GLN A 84 -1.92 -8.54 4.86
CA GLN A 84 -2.38 -8.15 3.52
C GLN A 84 -3.07 -6.78 3.50
N ALA A 85 -3.76 -6.39 4.58
CA ALA A 85 -4.46 -5.12 4.67
C ALA A 85 -3.51 -3.94 4.41
N VAL A 86 -4.04 -2.92 3.72
CA VAL A 86 -3.36 -1.64 3.58
C VAL A 86 -3.04 -1.01 4.93
N LYS A 87 -1.94 -0.27 4.98
CA LYS A 87 -1.49 0.45 6.17
C LYS A 87 -1.19 1.89 5.84
N ALA A 88 -1.29 2.77 6.82
CA ALA A 88 -0.81 4.13 6.66
C ALA A 88 0.64 4.12 6.13
N LEU A 89 0.91 5.00 5.16
CA LEU A 89 2.16 5.11 4.41
C LEU A 89 2.42 4.02 3.36
N ASP A 90 1.51 3.06 3.16
CA ASP A 90 1.57 2.19 1.98
C ASP A 90 1.45 3.04 0.71
N VAL A 91 2.30 2.78 -0.27
CA VAL A 91 2.34 3.46 -1.56
C VAL A 91 2.17 2.45 -2.67
N GLY A 92 1.30 2.76 -3.64
CA GLY A 92 1.01 1.86 -4.74
C GLY A 92 0.14 2.51 -5.81
N SER A 93 -0.36 1.69 -6.73
CA SER A 93 -1.46 2.15 -7.59
C SER A 93 -2.75 2.27 -6.78
N TYR A 94 -3.64 3.20 -7.13
CA TYR A 94 -4.97 3.26 -6.52
C TYR A 94 -5.67 1.90 -6.53
N LYS A 95 -5.63 1.18 -7.66
CA LYS A 95 -6.31 -0.12 -7.78
C LYS A 95 -5.77 -1.14 -6.78
N GLU A 96 -4.45 -1.30 -6.72
CA GLU A 96 -3.78 -2.25 -5.83
C GLU A 96 -4.09 -1.95 -4.36
N LEU A 97 -3.99 -0.68 -3.97
CA LEU A 97 -4.30 -0.25 -2.61
C LEU A 97 -5.78 -0.45 -2.29
N LYS A 98 -6.66 -0.13 -3.25
CA LYS A 98 -8.10 -0.31 -3.09
C LYS A 98 -8.50 -1.77 -2.89
N ASP A 99 -7.85 -2.68 -3.61
CA ASP A 99 -8.09 -4.13 -3.50
C ASP A 99 -7.73 -4.68 -2.11
N ARG A 100 -6.82 -4.02 -1.38
CA ARG A 100 -6.40 -4.37 -0.02
C ARG A 100 -7.04 -3.50 1.08
N SER A 101 -8.00 -2.63 0.73
CA SER A 101 -8.65 -1.71 1.68
C SER A 101 -9.56 -2.42 2.68
N VAL A 102 -9.60 -1.94 3.93
CA VAL A 102 -10.45 -2.52 4.99
C VAL A 102 -11.54 -1.52 5.38
N VAL A 103 -12.80 -1.96 5.41
CA VAL A 103 -13.90 -1.06 5.79
C VAL A 103 -13.76 -0.64 7.25
N GLY A 104 -13.66 0.67 7.48
CA GLY A 104 -13.60 1.24 8.83
C GLY A 104 -12.18 1.36 9.42
N ASP A 105 -11.13 1.12 8.63
CA ASP A 105 -9.73 1.36 9.03
C ASP A 105 -9.39 2.86 9.19
N GLY A 106 -10.21 3.75 8.64
CA GLY A 106 -10.02 5.20 8.70
C GLY A 106 -8.93 5.72 7.75
N LEU A 107 -8.46 4.89 6.82
CA LEU A 107 -7.50 5.24 5.80
C LEU A 107 -8.21 5.72 4.52
N GLU A 108 -7.56 6.64 3.82
CA GLU A 108 -7.99 7.16 2.53
C GLU A 108 -6.83 7.11 1.52
N HIS A 109 -7.17 6.90 0.25
CA HIS A 109 -6.23 6.84 -0.86
C HIS A 109 -5.94 8.26 -1.39
N ASP A 110 -4.84 8.87 -0.96
CA ASP A 110 -4.44 10.20 -1.41
C ASP A 110 -3.58 10.10 -2.68
N HIS A 111 -4.05 10.69 -3.77
CA HIS A 111 -3.30 10.74 -5.03
C HIS A 111 -2.34 11.92 -5.00
N ILE A 112 -1.05 11.65 -5.12
CA ILE A 112 -0.02 12.69 -5.16
C ILE A 112 0.85 12.52 -6.42
N PRO A 113 0.91 13.52 -7.33
CA PRO A 113 0.08 14.74 -7.35
C PRO A 113 -1.41 14.45 -7.46
N SER A 114 -2.25 15.45 -7.17
CA SER A 114 -3.71 15.28 -7.27
C SER A 114 -4.14 14.69 -8.63
N PHE A 115 -5.09 13.74 -8.61
CA PHE A 115 -5.57 13.11 -9.84
C PHE A 115 -6.12 14.12 -10.85
N ALA A 116 -6.71 15.23 -10.38
CA ALA A 116 -7.19 16.30 -11.25
C ALA A 116 -6.05 16.91 -12.09
N ALA A 117 -4.86 17.11 -11.51
CA ALA A 117 -3.68 17.61 -12.21
C ALA A 117 -3.12 16.56 -13.19
N ILE A 118 -3.02 15.29 -12.77
CA ILE A 118 -2.57 14.18 -13.64
C ILE A 118 -3.48 14.05 -14.86
N ARG A 119 -4.80 14.07 -14.65
CA ARG A 119 -5.79 14.03 -15.71
C ARG A 119 -5.65 15.21 -16.66
N GLN A 120 -5.59 16.42 -16.13
CA GLN A 120 -5.46 17.63 -16.94
C GLN A 120 -4.15 17.63 -17.76
N ALA A 121 -3.04 17.16 -17.18
CA ALA A 121 -1.77 17.01 -17.89
C ALA A 121 -1.91 16.03 -19.06
N LYS A 122 -2.59 14.91 -18.85
CA LYS A 122 -2.81 13.92 -19.91
C LYS A 122 -3.71 14.44 -21.02
N GLU A 123 -4.75 15.20 -20.68
CA GLU A 123 -5.62 15.85 -21.66
C GLU A 123 -4.86 16.92 -22.47
N ASN A 124 -3.97 17.68 -21.83
CA ASN A 124 -3.10 18.64 -22.50
C ASN A 124 -2.16 17.95 -23.49
N GLU A 125 -1.56 16.82 -23.10
CA GLU A 125 -0.68 16.01 -23.98
C GLU A 125 -1.44 15.49 -25.20
N LEU A 126 -2.68 15.02 -25.02
CA LEU A 126 -3.50 14.46 -26.10
C LEU A 126 -4.18 15.52 -26.98
N GLY A 127 -4.26 16.78 -26.51
CA GLY A 127 -5.03 17.83 -27.17
C GLY A 127 -6.55 17.60 -27.17
N ARG A 128 -7.05 16.68 -26.33
CA ARG A 128 -8.47 16.34 -26.19
C ARG A 128 -8.79 15.83 -24.79
N LYS A 129 -10.07 15.80 -24.45
CA LYS A 129 -10.53 15.15 -23.21
C LYS A 129 -10.32 13.64 -23.25
N LEU A 130 -10.11 13.05 -22.07
CA LEU A 130 -10.10 11.61 -21.93
C LEU A 130 -11.51 11.05 -22.10
N THR A 131 -11.60 9.86 -22.69
CA THR A 131 -12.81 9.05 -22.61
C THR A 131 -12.97 8.49 -21.18
N PRO A 132 -14.18 8.12 -20.75
CA PRO A 132 -14.38 7.54 -19.42
C PRO A 132 -13.52 6.30 -19.14
N ALA A 133 -13.26 5.48 -20.17
CA ALA A 133 -12.41 4.31 -20.05
C ALA A 133 -10.92 4.67 -19.84
N GLU A 134 -10.44 5.70 -20.56
CA GLU A 134 -9.07 6.20 -20.39
C GLU A 134 -8.88 6.87 -19.04
N GLU A 135 -9.84 7.70 -18.59
CA GLU A 135 -9.80 8.35 -17.28
C GLU A 135 -9.81 7.31 -16.15
N LYS A 136 -10.67 6.29 -16.24
CA LYS A 136 -10.69 5.19 -15.26
C LYS A 136 -9.37 4.42 -15.22
N LYS A 137 -8.78 4.13 -16.38
CA LYS A 137 -7.48 3.46 -16.46
C LYS A 137 -6.38 4.34 -15.85
N LEU A 138 -6.40 5.63 -16.12
CA LEU A 138 -5.45 6.59 -15.56
C LEU A 138 -5.60 6.68 -14.03
N TYR A 139 -6.83 6.77 -13.52
CA TYR A 139 -7.15 6.82 -12.09
C TYR A 139 -6.65 5.58 -11.37
N ASN A 140 -7.00 4.40 -11.88
CA ASN A 140 -6.62 3.12 -11.28
C ASN A 140 -5.11 2.90 -11.22
N ASN A 141 -4.36 3.45 -12.17
CA ASN A 141 -2.91 3.29 -12.27
C ASN A 141 -2.12 4.40 -11.56
N ALA A 142 -2.75 5.55 -11.31
CA ALA A 142 -2.11 6.68 -10.65
C ALA A 142 -1.62 6.29 -9.26
N THR A 143 -0.49 6.87 -8.87
CA THR A 143 0.11 6.61 -7.56
C THR A 143 -0.76 7.23 -6.47
N ALA A 144 -1.03 6.45 -5.44
CA ALA A 144 -1.65 6.91 -4.22
C ALA A 144 -0.82 6.46 -3.00
N ILE A 145 -1.04 7.16 -1.89
CA ILE A 145 -0.53 6.81 -0.58
C ILE A 145 -1.69 6.70 0.40
N GLU A 146 -1.62 5.69 1.26
CA GLU A 146 -2.57 5.49 2.35
C GLU A 146 -2.30 6.47 3.48
N VAL A 147 -3.31 7.25 3.82
CA VAL A 147 -3.20 8.25 4.88
C VAL A 147 -4.45 8.25 5.74
N PRO A 148 -4.35 8.59 7.03
CA PRO A 148 -5.54 8.88 7.83
C PRO A 148 -6.38 9.98 7.19
N LYS A 149 -7.69 9.86 7.30
CA LYS A 149 -8.64 10.84 6.74
C LYS A 149 -8.31 12.29 7.10
N ASP A 150 -7.91 12.56 8.33
CA ASP A 150 -7.59 13.91 8.79
C ASP A 150 -6.26 14.43 8.23
N VAL A 151 -5.30 13.54 7.89
CA VAL A 151 -4.09 13.88 7.11
C VAL A 151 -4.46 14.26 5.69
N HIS A 152 -5.29 13.46 5.02
CA HIS A 152 -5.75 13.74 3.66
C HIS A 152 -6.46 15.10 3.61
N GLN A 153 -7.37 15.34 4.57
CA GLN A 153 -8.10 16.61 4.70
C GLN A 153 -7.20 17.82 4.92
N ALA A 154 -6.09 17.65 5.63
CA ALA A 154 -5.10 18.69 5.86
C ALA A 154 -4.27 19.01 4.59
N GLY A 155 -4.28 18.14 3.58
CA GLY A 155 -3.58 18.32 2.31
C GLY A 155 -3.98 19.61 1.55
N PRO A 156 -3.10 20.11 0.68
CA PRO A 156 -3.31 21.34 -0.08
C PRO A 156 -4.31 21.18 -1.23
N THR A 157 -4.57 19.94 -1.66
CA THR A 157 -5.42 19.59 -2.81
C THR A 157 -6.72 18.88 -2.40
N TYR A 158 -7.02 18.81 -1.10
CA TYR A 158 -8.24 18.16 -0.61
C TYR A 158 -9.48 19.02 -0.87
N GLY A 159 -10.51 18.38 -1.44
CA GLY A 159 -11.83 18.99 -1.65
C GLY A 159 -11.75 20.32 -2.40
N GLY A 160 -12.39 21.36 -1.85
CA GLY A 160 -12.45 22.69 -2.47
C GLY A 160 -11.13 23.47 -2.53
N LYS A 161 -10.05 22.98 -1.90
CA LYS A 161 -8.74 23.65 -1.93
C LYS A 161 -8.06 23.54 -3.31
N ASN A 162 -8.35 22.47 -4.06
CA ASN A 162 -7.78 22.25 -5.39
C ASN A 162 -8.54 23.03 -6.47
N THR A 163 -8.26 24.33 -6.55
CA THR A 163 -8.94 25.22 -7.50
C THR A 163 -8.61 24.87 -8.95
N SER A 164 -9.50 25.21 -9.90
CA SER A 164 -9.23 24.97 -11.34
C SER A 164 -7.94 25.66 -11.82
N SER A 165 -7.59 26.82 -11.26
CA SER A 165 -6.33 27.50 -11.58
C SER A 165 -5.12 26.69 -11.13
N GLN A 166 -5.17 26.16 -9.90
CA GLN A 166 -4.12 25.31 -9.36
C GLN A 166 -3.98 24.02 -10.18
N VAL A 167 -5.08 23.33 -10.51
CA VAL A 167 -5.06 22.14 -11.36
C VAL A 167 -4.37 22.41 -12.71
N LYS A 168 -4.64 23.55 -13.35
CA LYS A 168 -4.00 23.92 -14.62
C LYS A 168 -2.50 24.19 -14.47
N GLN A 169 -2.09 24.83 -13.37
CA GLN A 169 -0.67 25.09 -13.08
C GLN A 169 0.07 23.81 -12.74
N ASP A 170 -0.50 22.98 -11.86
CA ASP A 170 0.03 21.68 -11.45
C ASP A 170 0.15 20.74 -12.65
N ALA A 171 -0.80 20.78 -13.60
CA ALA A 171 -0.73 20.00 -14.83
C ALA A 171 0.43 20.38 -15.76
N ILE A 172 0.92 21.61 -15.68
CA ILE A 172 2.11 22.07 -16.44
C ILE A 172 3.39 21.63 -15.70
N ASN A 173 3.36 21.56 -14.37
CA ASN A 173 4.50 21.22 -13.54
C ASN A 173 4.13 20.16 -12.48
N LEU A 174 3.95 18.91 -12.92
CA LEU A 174 3.60 17.80 -12.03
C LEU A 174 4.68 17.53 -10.97
N CYS A 175 5.96 17.75 -11.28
CA CYS A 175 7.06 17.61 -10.32
C CYS A 175 6.97 18.66 -9.19
N GLY A 176 6.62 19.90 -9.53
CA GLY A 176 6.34 20.94 -8.53
C GLY A 176 5.13 20.63 -7.66
N ALA A 177 4.05 20.11 -8.26
CA ALA A 177 2.86 19.68 -7.54
C ALA A 177 3.16 18.51 -6.60
N GLU A 178 3.92 17.50 -7.05
CA GLU A 178 4.38 16.38 -6.24
C GLU A 178 5.19 16.86 -5.03
N CYS A 179 6.16 17.76 -5.25
CA CYS A 179 6.97 18.32 -4.16
C CYS A 179 6.09 19.03 -3.12
N ARG A 180 5.22 19.94 -3.55
CA ARG A 180 4.31 20.67 -2.65
C ARG A 180 3.43 19.71 -1.83
N ASP A 181 2.84 18.73 -2.49
CA ASP A 181 1.89 17.81 -1.88
C ASP A 181 2.60 16.84 -0.92
N THR A 182 3.80 16.33 -1.28
CA THR A 182 4.62 15.49 -0.39
C THR A 182 5.20 16.26 0.80
N ASP A 183 5.56 17.54 0.65
CA ASP A 183 6.01 18.38 1.78
C ASP A 183 4.87 18.60 2.79
N ALA A 184 3.65 18.87 2.30
CA ALA A 184 2.48 19.02 3.15
C ALA A 184 2.11 17.69 3.83
N LEU A 185 2.11 16.58 3.09
CA LEU A 185 1.93 15.23 3.62
C LEU A 185 2.94 14.95 4.75
N ARG A 186 4.22 15.20 4.50
CA ARG A 186 5.30 14.97 5.47
C ARG A 186 5.01 15.71 6.77
N LYS A 187 4.75 17.01 6.67
CA LYS A 187 4.40 17.85 7.82
C LYS A 187 3.20 17.31 8.58
N ASN A 188 2.10 17.01 7.87
CA ASN A 188 0.86 16.56 8.46
C ASN A 188 0.99 15.21 9.17
N MET A 189 1.79 14.29 8.62
CA MET A 189 2.10 13.00 9.24
C MET A 189 2.93 13.15 10.51
N LEU A 190 3.98 13.97 10.46
CA LEU A 190 4.85 14.21 11.62
C LEU A 190 4.10 14.87 12.79
N GLU A 191 3.22 15.83 12.50
CA GLU A 191 2.37 16.47 13.51
C GLU A 191 1.44 15.48 14.24
N ARG A 192 1.19 14.31 13.65
CA ARG A 192 0.39 13.22 14.24
C ARG A 192 1.23 12.11 14.86
N GLY A 193 2.54 12.33 15.00
CA GLY A 193 3.45 11.40 15.67
C GLY A 193 3.90 10.22 14.84
N TYR A 194 3.74 10.27 13.51
CA TYR A 194 4.33 9.26 12.63
C TYR A 194 5.85 9.36 12.65
N ASP A 195 6.51 8.19 12.57
CA ASP A 195 7.97 8.11 12.54
C ASP A 195 8.53 8.82 11.29
N PRO A 196 9.48 9.77 11.44
CA PRO A 196 10.01 10.52 10.31
C PRO A 196 10.64 9.64 9.23
N LYS A 197 11.34 8.57 9.60
CA LYS A 197 11.99 7.69 8.65
C LYS A 197 10.96 6.95 7.80
N LEU A 198 9.89 6.45 8.40
CA LEU A 198 8.81 5.77 7.67
C LEU A 198 8.09 6.72 6.70
N VAL A 199 7.84 7.96 7.12
CA VAL A 199 7.24 8.98 6.26
C VAL A 199 8.15 9.32 5.07
N ASP A 200 9.45 9.50 5.34
CA ASP A 200 10.43 9.81 4.30
C ASP A 200 10.62 8.65 3.32
N ASP A 201 10.60 7.41 3.80
CA ASP A 201 10.66 6.21 2.96
C ASP A 201 9.43 6.06 2.06
N ALA A 202 8.23 6.41 2.55
CA ALA A 202 7.00 6.39 1.74
C ALA A 202 7.02 7.49 0.67
N ILE A 203 7.43 8.72 1.03
CA ILE A 203 7.58 9.82 0.07
C ILE A 203 8.58 9.45 -1.02
N ARG A 204 9.71 8.82 -0.66
CA ARG A 204 10.69 8.34 -1.63
C ARG A 204 10.08 7.30 -2.59
N GLN A 205 9.37 6.30 -2.06
CA GLN A 205 8.69 5.29 -2.89
C GLN A 205 7.66 5.90 -3.84
N LEU A 206 6.91 6.90 -3.37
CA LEU A 206 5.94 7.62 -4.17
C LEU A 206 6.59 8.33 -5.36
N LYS A 207 7.66 9.09 -5.09
CA LYS A 207 8.43 9.80 -6.11
C LYS A 207 9.07 8.85 -7.12
N GLU A 208 9.66 7.75 -6.64
CA GLU A 208 10.24 6.71 -7.49
C GLU A 208 9.18 6.10 -8.42
N ARG A 209 8.00 5.77 -7.89
CA ARG A 209 6.91 5.22 -8.70
C ARG A 209 6.41 6.22 -9.74
N ASN A 210 6.17 7.47 -9.35
CA ASN A 210 5.72 8.52 -10.27
C ASN A 210 6.72 8.78 -11.39
N SER A 211 8.02 8.71 -11.10
CA SER A 211 9.06 8.75 -12.13
C SER A 211 8.99 7.54 -13.07
N GLN A 212 8.87 6.32 -12.52
CA GLN A 212 8.79 5.07 -13.30
C GLN A 212 7.57 5.02 -14.25
N ILE A 213 6.42 5.52 -13.81
CA ILE A 213 5.19 5.55 -14.62
C ILE A 213 5.06 6.81 -15.50
N GLY A 214 6.06 7.70 -15.46
CA GLY A 214 6.14 8.89 -16.30
C GLY A 214 5.22 10.05 -15.89
N VAL A 215 4.74 10.07 -14.65
CA VAL A 215 3.98 11.21 -14.09
C VAL A 215 4.90 12.39 -13.81
N THR A 216 6.06 12.14 -13.21
CA THR A 216 7.11 13.14 -12.99
C THR A 216 8.35 12.77 -13.80
N LYS A 217 9.12 13.77 -14.22
CA LYS A 217 10.33 13.64 -15.04
C LYS A 217 11.49 14.34 -14.36
#